data_AF-A0A7X7RWW8-F1
#
_entry.id   AF-A0A7X7RWW8-F1
#
_cell.length_a   1.000
_cell.length_b   1.000
_cell.length_c   1.000
_cell.angle_alpha   90.00
_cell.angle_beta   90.00
_cell.angle_gamma   90.00
#
_symmetry.space_group_name_H-M   'P 1'
#
loop_
_entity.id
_entity.type
_entity.pdbx_description
1 polymer ?
#
loop_
_entity_poly.entity_id
_entity_poly.type
_entity_poly.pdbx_seq_one_letter_code
_entity_poly.pdbx_strand_id
1 'polypeptide(L)'
;MDDPNLDELLSDSDHLELDGFFETVDDDQVRREKAKARELRKSQWWKNEIARGVCHYCGRRVPPQELTLDHIVPLIRGGLTRKGNVVPCCKECNNNKKYMLPVEWAEHMSRLSAASSAGQAGVEVNVNGGKGDEIGTEGGDNRS
;
A
#
# COMPACT_ATOMS: atom_id res chain seq x y z
N MET A 1 -15.23 -11.45 59.92
CA MET A 1 -14.06 -11.07 59.11
C MET A 1 -14.45 -11.44 57.71
N ASP A 2 -15.34 -10.61 57.18
CA ASP A 2 -16.10 -10.88 55.98
C ASP A 2 -15.19 -10.64 54.80
N ASP A 3 -14.99 -11.71 54.04
CA ASP A 3 -14.21 -11.74 52.80
C ASP A 3 -14.85 -10.72 51.84
N PRO A 4 -14.16 -9.63 51.45
CA PRO A 4 -14.75 -8.63 50.59
C PRO A 4 -15.11 -9.25 49.24
N ASN A 5 -16.29 -8.88 48.75
CA ASN A 5 -16.85 -9.38 47.50
C ASN A 5 -15.89 -9.14 46.33
N LEU A 6 -15.63 -10.18 45.53
CA LEU A 6 -14.74 -10.16 44.36
C LEU A 6 -15.19 -9.14 43.28
N ASP A 7 -16.46 -8.71 43.32
CA ASP A 7 -17.00 -7.64 42.48
C ASP A 7 -16.57 -6.22 42.92
N GLU A 8 -16.14 -6.05 44.18
CA GLU A 8 -15.72 -4.75 44.73
C GLU A 8 -14.21 -4.51 44.55
N LEU A 9 -13.43 -5.57 44.30
CA LEU A 9 -12.00 -5.50 43.96
C LEU A 9 -11.72 -5.26 42.46
N LEU A 10 -12.78 -5.20 41.65
CA LEU A 10 -12.72 -4.86 40.23
C LEU A 10 -13.02 -3.37 39.95
N SER A 11 -13.29 -2.54 40.96
CA SER A 11 -13.48 -1.09 40.76
C SER A 11 -12.16 -0.32 40.68
N ASP A 12 -11.08 -0.86 41.25
CA ASP A 12 -9.84 -0.10 41.48
C ASP A 12 -8.61 -0.68 40.75
N SER A 13 -8.81 -1.73 39.93
CA SER A 13 -7.74 -2.30 39.12
C SER A 13 -7.95 -1.98 37.66
N ASP A 14 -7.30 -0.89 37.23
CA ASP A 14 -6.73 -0.81 35.89
C ASP A 14 -7.73 -1.11 34.76
N HIS A 15 -8.76 -0.27 34.69
CA HIS A 15 -9.25 0.22 33.40
C HIS A 15 -8.08 0.98 32.74
N LEU A 16 -7.03 0.26 32.33
CA LEU A 16 -6.03 0.76 31.41
C LEU A 16 -6.74 0.90 30.08
N GLU A 17 -7.45 2.02 29.96
CA GLU A 17 -7.85 2.63 28.72
C GLU A 17 -6.58 2.77 27.85
N LEU A 18 -6.32 1.72 27.07
CA LEU A 18 -5.45 1.76 25.91
C LEU A 18 -5.99 2.70 24.81
N ASP A 19 -6.99 3.53 25.13
CA ASP A 19 -7.51 4.62 24.31
C ASP A 19 -6.71 5.93 24.51
N GLY A 20 -5.75 5.97 25.46
CA GLY A 20 -5.03 7.19 25.86
C GLY A 20 -3.60 7.39 25.32
N PHE A 21 -3.04 6.51 24.48
CA PHE A 21 -1.63 6.67 24.06
C PHE A 21 -1.41 7.55 22.82
N PHE A 22 -2.48 8.02 22.18
CA PHE A 22 -2.39 9.08 21.19
C PHE A 22 -2.96 10.36 21.80
N GLU A 23 -2.08 11.20 22.35
CA GLU A 23 -2.40 12.60 22.59
C GLU A 23 -2.94 13.17 21.28
N THR A 24 -4.20 13.62 21.30
CA THR A 24 -4.86 14.14 20.10
C THR A 24 -4.02 15.28 19.57
N VAL A 25 -3.42 15.11 18.38
CA VAL A 25 -2.58 16.13 17.78
C VAL A 25 -3.41 17.38 17.57
N ASP A 26 -2.90 18.50 18.07
CA ASP A 26 -3.50 19.82 17.88
C ASP A 26 -3.82 20.07 16.40
N ASP A 27 -5.06 20.47 16.11
CA ASP A 27 -5.54 20.76 14.76
C ASP A 27 -4.70 21.83 14.07
N ASP A 28 -4.13 22.76 14.83
CA ASP A 28 -3.24 23.79 14.28
C ASP A 28 -1.90 23.19 13.84
N GLN A 29 -1.37 22.20 14.55
CA GLN A 29 -0.23 21.41 14.08
C GLN A 29 -0.57 20.68 12.78
N VAL A 30 -1.72 19.99 12.69
CA VAL A 30 -2.13 19.31 11.46
C VAL A 30 -2.25 20.30 10.30
N ARG A 31 -2.81 21.49 10.53
CA ARG A 31 -2.93 22.54 9.51
C ARG A 31 -1.57 23.05 9.03
N ARG A 32 -0.63 23.29 9.96
CA ARG A 32 0.75 23.71 9.65
C ARG A 32 1.47 22.64 8.83
N GLU A 33 1.37 21.38 9.21
CA GLU A 33 2.01 20.28 8.48
C GLU A 33 1.41 20.06 7.09
N LYS A 34 0.08 20.23 6.93
CA LYS A 34 -0.57 20.25 5.61
C LYS A 34 -0.08 21.41 4.73
N ALA A 35 0.17 22.58 5.29
CA ALA A 35 0.74 23.71 4.54
C ALA A 35 2.17 23.40 4.07
N LYS A 36 3.01 22.86 4.97
CA LYS A 36 4.36 22.38 4.62
C LYS A 36 4.32 21.32 3.53
N ALA A 37 3.36 20.41 3.54
CA ALA A 37 3.23 19.38 2.51
C ALA A 37 2.93 19.98 1.12
N ARG A 38 2.10 21.02 1.06
CA ARG A 38 1.82 21.75 -0.20
C ARG A 38 3.08 22.42 -0.75
N GLU A 39 3.89 23.03 0.11
CA GLU A 39 5.16 23.63 -0.32
C GLU A 39 6.19 22.57 -0.71
N LEU A 40 6.27 21.46 0.03
CA LEU A 40 7.19 20.37 -0.30
C LEU A 40 6.89 19.76 -1.67
N ARG A 41 5.61 19.64 -2.06
CA ARG A 41 5.20 19.18 -3.39
C ARG A 41 5.69 20.06 -4.54
N LYS A 42 6.02 21.33 -4.27
CA LYS A 42 6.57 22.25 -5.29
C LYS A 42 8.09 22.15 -5.41
N SER A 43 8.76 21.57 -4.42
CA SER A 43 10.22 21.48 -4.35
C SER A 43 10.82 20.62 -5.46
N GLN A 44 12.06 20.92 -5.87
CA GLN A 44 12.77 20.10 -6.84
C GLN A 44 13.04 18.68 -6.32
N TRP A 45 13.25 18.53 -5.02
CA TRP A 45 13.38 17.23 -4.39
C TRP A 45 12.16 16.35 -4.65
N TRP A 46 10.95 16.88 -4.44
CA TRP A 46 9.72 16.12 -4.69
C TRP A 46 9.55 15.77 -6.16
N LYS A 47 9.84 16.71 -7.08
CA LYS A 47 9.83 16.46 -8.53
C LYS A 47 10.76 15.31 -8.92
N ASN A 48 11.96 15.28 -8.35
CA ASN A 48 12.92 14.19 -8.57
C ASN A 48 12.41 12.86 -8.00
N GLU A 49 11.76 12.89 -6.83
CA GLU A 49 11.24 11.68 -6.19
C GLU A 49 10.12 11.03 -7.03
N ILE A 50 9.15 11.82 -7.52
CA ILE A 50 8.08 11.31 -8.39
C ILE A 50 8.56 10.96 -9.80
N ALA A 51 9.64 11.59 -10.29
CA ALA A 51 10.20 11.27 -11.61
C ALA A 51 10.73 9.84 -11.71
N ARG A 52 11.08 9.20 -10.57
CA ARG A 52 11.40 7.77 -10.51
C ARG A 52 10.23 6.90 -10.98
N GLY A 53 9.00 7.39 -10.81
CA GLY A 53 7.79 6.75 -11.31
C GLY A 53 7.51 5.41 -10.64
N VAL A 54 7.80 5.28 -9.34
CA VAL A 54 7.62 4.03 -8.58
C VAL A 54 6.82 4.33 -7.32
N CYS A 55 5.76 3.55 -7.08
CA CYS A 55 5.00 3.61 -5.83
C CYS A 55 5.81 3.00 -4.68
N HIS A 56 5.94 3.71 -3.56
CA HIS A 56 6.67 3.24 -2.39
C HIS A 56 6.10 1.95 -1.80
N TYR A 57 4.78 1.78 -1.84
CA TYR A 57 4.12 0.64 -1.19
C TYR A 57 4.03 -0.61 -2.06
N CYS A 58 3.49 -0.49 -3.27
CA CYS A 58 3.30 -1.66 -4.15
C CYS A 58 4.47 -1.89 -5.11
N GLY A 59 5.45 -0.99 -5.17
CA GLY A 59 6.61 -1.10 -6.07
C GLY A 59 6.31 -0.97 -7.57
N ARG A 60 5.03 -0.83 -7.96
CA ARG A 60 4.65 -0.72 -9.38
C ARG A 60 5.14 0.58 -9.99
N ARG A 61 5.43 0.54 -11.29
CA ARG A 61 5.72 1.73 -12.08
C ARG A 61 4.43 2.50 -12.35
N VAL A 62 4.43 3.79 -12.03
CA VAL A 62 3.28 4.69 -12.13
C VAL A 62 3.76 6.01 -12.72
N PRO A 63 3.04 6.61 -13.68
CA PRO A 63 3.39 7.92 -14.22
C PRO A 63 3.55 8.96 -13.10
N PRO A 64 4.56 9.85 -13.16
CA PRO A 64 4.80 10.84 -12.11
C PRO A 64 3.58 11.69 -11.73
N GLN A 65 2.69 11.95 -12.69
CA GLN A 65 1.46 12.74 -12.53
C GLN A 65 0.38 12.01 -11.71
N GLU A 66 0.45 10.67 -11.64
CA GLU A 66 -0.48 9.83 -10.88
C GLU A 66 0.02 9.50 -9.48
N LEU A 67 1.27 9.84 -9.17
CA LEU A 67 1.83 9.70 -7.83
C LEU A 67 1.35 10.83 -6.90
N THR A 68 0.95 10.44 -5.71
CA THR A 68 0.54 11.32 -4.62
C THR A 68 1.63 11.36 -3.54
N LEU A 69 1.67 12.46 -2.79
CA LEU A 69 2.44 12.55 -1.55
C LEU A 69 1.64 11.91 -0.43
N ASP A 70 2.21 10.88 0.20
CA ASP A 70 1.66 10.24 1.39
C ASP A 70 2.62 10.39 2.58
N HIS A 71 2.08 10.42 3.78
CA HIS A 71 2.84 10.44 5.03
C HIS A 71 2.91 9.03 5.62
N ILE A 72 4.14 8.53 5.84
CA ILE A 72 4.37 7.19 6.43
C ILE A 72 3.69 7.12 7.80
N VAL A 73 4.03 8.07 8.68
CA VAL A 73 3.30 8.35 9.92
C VAL A 73 2.25 9.44 9.62
N PRO A 74 0.94 9.15 9.77
CA PRO A 74 -0.12 10.13 9.50
C PRO A 74 0.02 11.40 10.34
N LEU A 75 -0.36 12.54 9.79
CA LEU A 75 -0.33 13.83 10.51
C LEU A 75 -1.17 13.81 11.79
N ILE A 76 -2.33 13.18 11.75
CA ILE A 76 -3.23 13.00 12.91
C ILE A 76 -2.63 12.11 14.02
N ARG A 77 -1.54 11.38 13.72
CA ARG A 77 -0.78 10.55 14.65
C ARG A 77 0.60 11.15 14.96
N GLY A 78 0.75 12.46 14.79
CA GLY A 78 1.95 13.23 15.15
C GLY A 78 3.02 13.24 14.05
N GLY A 79 2.71 12.71 12.87
CA GLY A 79 3.62 12.74 11.73
C GLY A 79 4.00 14.15 11.29
N LEU A 80 5.26 14.35 10.90
CA LEU A 80 5.76 15.63 10.38
C LEU A 80 5.95 15.58 8.87
N THR A 81 5.77 16.71 8.19
CA THR A 81 6.11 16.85 6.78
C THR A 81 7.61 17.09 6.63
N ARG A 82 8.37 15.99 6.53
CA ARG A 82 9.81 15.97 6.24
C ARG A 82 10.13 14.86 5.25
N LYS A 83 11.24 14.97 4.53
CA LYS A 83 11.65 14.00 3.49
C LYS A 83 11.66 12.55 3.98
N GLY A 84 12.03 12.31 5.24
CA GLY A 84 12.04 10.96 5.84
C GLY A 84 10.66 10.41 6.25
N ASN A 85 9.59 11.19 6.18
CA ASN A 85 8.23 10.76 6.52
C ASN A 85 7.26 10.90 5.35
N VAL A 86 7.72 11.34 4.17
CA VAL A 86 6.87 11.48 2.99
C VAL A 86 7.40 10.63 1.84
N VAL A 87 6.47 10.01 1.11
CA VAL A 87 6.81 9.07 0.03
C VAL A 87 5.88 9.25 -1.17
N PRO A 88 6.35 8.93 -2.40
CA PRO A 88 5.50 8.81 -3.57
C PRO A 88 4.65 7.54 -3.49
N CYS A 89 3.34 7.67 -3.67
CA CYS A 89 2.39 6.58 -3.57
C CYS A 89 1.39 6.65 -4.73
N CYS A 90 0.92 5.52 -5.25
CA CYS A 90 -0.18 5.51 -6.22
C CYS A 90 -1.52 5.80 -5.53
N LYS A 91 -2.50 6.31 -6.27
CA LYS A 91 -3.84 6.62 -5.73
C LYS A 91 -4.50 5.43 -5.04
N GLU A 92 -4.35 4.23 -5.60
CA GLU A 92 -4.92 2.99 -5.04
C GLU A 92 -4.34 2.68 -3.66
N CYS A 93 -3.00 2.62 -3.52
CA CYS A 93 -2.36 2.39 -2.23
C CYS A 93 -2.66 3.52 -1.24
N ASN A 94 -2.69 4.78 -1.70
CA ASN A 94 -2.99 5.92 -0.84
C ASN A 94 -4.41 5.83 -0.26
N ASN A 95 -5.39 5.45 -1.09
CA ASN A 95 -6.78 5.27 -0.68
C ASN A 95 -6.98 4.05 0.23
N ASN A 96 -6.26 2.96 -0.04
CA ASN A 96 -6.34 1.74 0.78
C ASN A 96 -5.66 1.94 2.14
N LYS A 97 -4.53 2.64 2.20
CA LYS A 97 -3.80 2.90 3.45
C LYS A 97 -4.62 3.72 4.44
N LYS A 98 -5.33 4.76 3.98
CA LYS A 98 -6.06 5.70 4.85
C LYS A 98 -5.17 6.20 6.01
N TYR A 99 -5.51 5.84 7.24
CA TYR A 99 -4.80 6.19 8.46
C TYR A 99 -3.92 5.06 9.00
N MET A 100 -3.79 3.93 8.29
CA MET A 100 -3.00 2.79 8.75
C MET A 100 -1.51 3.13 8.95
N LEU A 101 -0.95 2.60 10.04
CA LEU A 101 0.48 2.56 10.33
C LEU A 101 1.19 1.60 9.36
N PRO A 102 2.52 1.70 9.23
CA PRO A 102 3.31 0.77 8.41
C PRO A 102 3.08 -0.71 8.72
N VAL A 103 2.90 -1.06 10.01
CA VAL A 103 2.65 -2.46 10.43
C VAL A 103 1.27 -2.94 9.93
N GLU A 104 0.23 -2.15 10.15
CA GLU A 104 -1.14 -2.43 9.69
C GLU A 104 -1.17 -2.57 8.15
N TRP A 105 -0.41 -1.72 7.45
CA TRP A 105 -0.27 -1.79 5.99
C TRP A 105 0.48 -3.03 5.50
N ALA A 106 1.57 -3.42 6.17
CA ALA A 106 2.32 -4.62 5.82
C ALA A 106 1.46 -5.88 5.94
N GLU A 107 0.62 -5.94 6.97
CA GLU A 107 -0.36 -7.03 7.12
C GLU A 107 -1.41 -7.01 5.99
N HIS A 108 -1.94 -5.84 5.64
CA HIS A 108 -2.87 -5.69 4.52
C HIS A 108 -2.27 -6.17 3.18
N MET A 109 -1.03 -5.77 2.88
CA MET A 109 -0.30 -6.20 1.69
C MET A 109 -0.05 -7.71 1.69
N SER A 110 0.28 -8.29 2.85
CA SER A 110 0.48 -9.73 3.00
C SER A 110 -0.81 -10.49 2.68
N ARG A 111 -1.96 -10.03 3.19
CA ARG A 111 -3.28 -10.61 2.88
C ARG A 111 -3.64 -10.50 1.39
N LEU A 112 -3.38 -9.36 0.75
CA LEU A 112 -3.61 -9.19 -0.70
C LEU A 112 -2.74 -10.15 -1.53
N SER A 113 -1.48 -10.35 -1.13
CA SER A 113 -0.59 -11.29 -1.80
C SER A 113 -1.05 -12.74 -1.64
N ALA A 114 -1.48 -13.14 -0.43
CA ALA A 114 -1.98 -14.48 -0.14
C ALA A 114 -3.29 -14.79 -0.87
N ALA A 115 -4.21 -13.83 -0.94
CA ALA A 115 -5.46 -13.96 -1.68
C ALA A 115 -5.22 -14.10 -3.20
N SER A 116 -4.21 -13.41 -3.72
CA SER A 116 -3.84 -13.50 -5.14
C SER A 116 -3.25 -14.87 -5.51
N SER A 117 -2.54 -15.53 -4.59
CA SER A 117 -2.05 -16.90 -4.78
C SER A 117 -3.12 -18.00 -4.60
N ALA A 118 -4.19 -17.73 -3.86
CA ALA A 118 -5.27 -18.70 -3.65
C ALA A 118 -6.22 -18.86 -4.87
N GLY A 119 -6.24 -17.88 -5.79
CA GLY A 119 -7.08 -17.90 -6.99
C GLY A 119 -6.46 -18.56 -8.23
N GLN A 120 -5.23 -19.09 -8.15
CA GLN A 120 -4.51 -19.72 -9.27
C GLN A 120 -4.38 -21.25 -9.16
N ALA A 121 -5.24 -21.91 -8.38
CA ALA A 121 -5.42 -23.36 -8.45
C ALA A 121 -6.65 -23.68 -9.30
N GLY A 122 -6.52 -23.76 -10.63
CA GLY A 122 -7.61 -24.23 -11.48
C GLY A 122 -7.70 -23.75 -12.93
N VAL A 123 -6.61 -23.39 -13.60
CA VAL A 123 -6.61 -23.24 -15.07
C VAL A 123 -5.85 -24.42 -15.68
N GLU A 124 -6.57 -25.49 -16.01
CA GLU A 124 -6.06 -26.54 -16.90
C GLU A 124 -5.87 -25.95 -18.30
N VAL A 125 -4.61 -25.70 -18.67
CA VAL A 125 -4.24 -25.33 -20.03
C VAL A 125 -4.08 -26.63 -20.82
N ASN A 126 -5.10 -26.99 -21.62
CA ASN A 126 -5.00 -28.12 -22.54
C ASN A 126 -4.15 -27.71 -23.76
N VAL A 127 -2.86 -28.03 -23.72
CA VAL A 127 -1.94 -27.97 -24.87
C VAL A 127 -1.91 -29.33 -25.56
N ASN A 128 -2.80 -29.54 -26.53
CA ASN A 128 -2.63 -30.63 -27.49
C ASN A 128 -1.73 -30.16 -28.63
N GLY A 129 -0.44 -30.46 -28.50
CA GLY A 129 0.55 -30.34 -29.56
C GLY A 129 0.60 -31.58 -30.46
N GLY A 130 0.53 -31.34 -31.77
CA GLY A 130 1.53 -31.80 -32.76
C GLY A 130 1.58 -33.27 -33.21
N LYS A 131 1.28 -33.50 -34.49
CA LYS A 131 1.93 -34.47 -35.42
C LYS A 131 1.33 -34.23 -36.81
N GLY A 132 2.03 -34.24 -37.95
CA GLY A 132 3.41 -34.53 -38.32
C GLY A 132 3.53 -34.29 -39.85
N ASP A 133 4.75 -34.41 -40.34
CA ASP A 133 5.26 -34.10 -41.68
C ASP A 133 4.53 -34.78 -42.85
N GLU A 134 4.37 -34.07 -43.99
CA GLU A 134 4.39 -34.69 -45.33
C GLU A 134 5.08 -33.76 -46.35
N ILE A 135 6.13 -34.30 -46.97
CA ILE A 135 6.90 -33.75 -48.09
C ILE A 135 6.11 -34.04 -49.38
N GLY A 136 5.78 -33.01 -50.16
CA GLY A 136 5.18 -33.14 -51.49
C GLY A 136 5.97 -32.39 -52.55
N THR A 137 6.73 -33.12 -53.36
CA THR A 137 7.48 -32.63 -54.52
C THR A 137 6.76 -33.02 -55.82
N GLU A 138 6.10 -32.09 -56.51
CA GLU A 138 5.69 -32.18 -57.93
C GLU A 138 5.60 -30.71 -58.42
N GLY A 139 6.28 -30.22 -59.46
CA GLY A 139 6.38 -30.72 -60.84
C GLY A 139 5.33 -30.00 -61.71
N GLY A 140 5.74 -29.07 -62.59
CA GLY A 140 4.80 -28.48 -63.56
C GLY A 140 5.28 -27.24 -64.32
N ASP A 141 5.79 -27.46 -65.52
CA ASP A 141 5.99 -26.47 -66.58
C ASP A 141 4.70 -25.68 -66.91
N ASN A 142 4.79 -24.40 -67.25
CA ASN A 142 4.21 -23.94 -68.52
C ASN A 142 4.73 -22.58 -69.00
N ARG A 143 4.90 -22.52 -70.31
CA ARG A 143 5.24 -21.36 -71.14
C ARG A 143 4.08 -20.36 -71.19
N SER A 144 4.41 -19.06 -71.23
CA SER A 144 4.09 -18.10 -72.31
C SER A 144 4.66 -16.73 -71.96
#